data_AF-A0A6V7TU90-F1
#
_entry.id   AF-A0A6V7TU90-F1
#
_cell.length_a   1.000
_cell.length_b   1.000
_cell.length_c   1.000
_cell.angle_alpha   90.00
_cell.angle_beta   90.00
_cell.angle_gamma   90.00
#
_symmetry.space_group_name_H-M   'P 1'
#
loop_
_entity.id
_entity.type
_entity.pdbx_description
1 polymer ?
#
loop_
_entity_poly.entity_id
_entity_poly.type
_entity_poly.pdbx_seq_one_letter_code
_entity_poly.pdbx_strand_id
1 'polypeptide(L)'
;MFGMAIKASTKIQEEAKNFTPLKIIGNFEKERQKFIDELESEKRTKMEDSSQLCLLLDNLEAKRHIISISSDTKNFTEDLPISSDIGIEIEEIKTNAKEFFKLDPRLEDVRFELVPKRITEAKFWQNYAYKLSLVKKVLGDKPPVVEPKTALNTQEEAKTSAIDGKEQVKESTTNLEQEEDDSLEKDLFEDF
;
A
#
# COMPACT_ATOMS: atom_id res chain seq x y z
N MET A 1 -4.06 -33.67 66.81
CA MET A 1 -3.83 -32.50 65.91
C MET A 1 -4.03 -32.83 64.42
N PHE A 2 -4.96 -33.73 64.04
CA PHE A 2 -4.97 -34.25 62.65
C PHE A 2 -5.74 -33.40 61.61
N GLY A 3 -6.52 -32.39 62.02
CA GLY A 3 -7.44 -31.67 61.12
C GLY A 3 -6.84 -30.66 60.13
N MET A 4 -5.58 -30.25 60.29
CA MET A 4 -4.96 -29.24 59.41
C MET A 4 -4.34 -29.83 58.13
N ALA A 5 -3.67 -30.98 58.22
CA ALA A 5 -2.96 -31.59 57.08
C ALA A 5 -3.90 -31.93 55.90
N ILE A 6 -5.12 -32.38 56.20
CA ILE A 6 -6.13 -32.75 55.19
C ILE A 6 -6.50 -31.52 54.34
N LYS A 7 -6.70 -30.35 54.97
CA LYS A 7 -7.09 -29.11 54.28
C LYS A 7 -6.02 -28.54 53.36
N ALA A 8 -4.74 -28.77 53.67
CA ALA A 8 -3.63 -28.40 52.79
C ALA A 8 -3.59 -29.31 51.55
N SER A 9 -3.73 -30.62 51.75
CA SER A 9 -3.70 -31.62 50.67
C SER A 9 -4.82 -31.41 49.65
N THR A 10 -6.05 -31.13 50.09
CA THR A 10 -7.18 -30.87 49.17
C THR A 10 -6.93 -29.66 48.29
N LYS A 11 -6.40 -28.56 48.84
CA LYS A 11 -6.17 -27.32 48.08
C LYS A 11 -5.11 -27.49 46.98
N ILE A 12 -4.00 -28.16 47.30
CA ILE A 12 -2.95 -28.47 46.31
C ILE A 12 -3.51 -29.39 45.22
N GLN A 13 -4.38 -30.34 45.58
CA GLN A 13 -5.01 -31.24 44.61
C GLN A 13 -6.07 -30.56 43.71
N GLU A 14 -6.67 -29.44 44.14
CA GLU A 14 -7.51 -28.59 43.29
C GLU A 14 -6.67 -27.73 42.33
N GLU A 15 -5.57 -27.13 42.81
CA GLU A 15 -4.64 -26.38 41.96
C GLU A 15 -4.01 -27.27 40.88
N ALA A 16 -3.62 -28.50 41.22
CA ALA A 16 -3.11 -29.48 40.25
C ALA A 16 -4.14 -29.87 39.17
N LYS A 17 -5.45 -29.96 39.50
CA LYS A 17 -6.52 -30.20 38.52
C LYS A 17 -6.73 -28.99 37.60
N ASN A 18 -6.49 -27.78 38.10
CA ASN A 18 -6.51 -26.56 37.30
C ASN A 18 -5.32 -26.48 36.33
N PHE A 19 -4.16 -27.03 36.71
CA PHE A 19 -2.93 -27.03 35.90
C PHE A 19 -2.86 -28.14 34.83
N THR A 20 -4.01 -28.51 34.24
CA THR A 20 -4.07 -29.46 33.12
C THR A 20 -3.80 -28.75 31.79
N PRO A 21 -2.99 -29.31 30.86
CA PRO A 21 -2.57 -28.61 29.65
C PRO A 21 -3.74 -28.20 28.74
N LEU A 22 -4.80 -29.02 28.64
CA LEU A 22 -6.02 -28.63 27.91
C LEU A 22 -6.69 -27.38 28.52
N LYS A 23 -6.65 -27.21 29.85
CA LYS A 23 -7.27 -26.06 30.53
C LYS A 23 -6.41 -24.80 30.38
N ILE A 24 -5.08 -24.95 30.37
CA ILE A 24 -4.15 -23.85 30.07
C ILE A 24 -4.33 -23.38 28.61
N ILE A 25 -4.36 -24.31 27.65
CA ILE A 25 -4.58 -24.02 26.23
C ILE A 25 -5.96 -23.41 25.99
N GLY A 26 -7.03 -23.98 26.57
CA GLY A 26 -8.39 -23.44 26.44
C GLY A 26 -8.56 -22.06 27.08
N ASN A 27 -7.87 -21.79 28.20
CA ASN A 27 -7.83 -20.45 28.78
C ASN A 27 -7.07 -19.46 27.87
N PHE A 28 -5.90 -19.85 27.33
CA PHE A 28 -5.12 -19.00 26.43
C PHE A 28 -5.87 -18.69 25.13
N GLU A 29 -6.53 -19.68 24.53
CA GLU A 29 -7.36 -19.49 23.34
C GLU A 29 -8.51 -18.51 23.60
N LYS A 30 -9.15 -18.62 24.78
CA LYS A 30 -10.21 -17.71 25.22
C LYS A 30 -9.70 -16.29 25.49
N GLU A 31 -8.52 -16.14 26.09
CA GLU A 31 -7.89 -14.84 26.32
C GLU A 31 -7.47 -14.18 24.99
N ARG A 32 -6.92 -14.96 24.05
CA ARG A 32 -6.62 -14.50 22.68
C ARG A 32 -7.89 -14.07 21.94
N GLN A 33 -8.99 -14.83 22.08
CA GLN A 33 -10.24 -14.46 21.42
C GLN A 33 -10.82 -13.16 21.99
N LYS A 34 -10.86 -12.98 23.32
CA LYS A 34 -11.25 -11.68 23.93
C LYS A 34 -10.42 -10.53 23.35
N PHE A 35 -9.10 -10.70 23.22
CA PHE A 35 -8.22 -9.66 22.71
C PHE A 35 -8.46 -9.35 21.22
N ILE A 36 -8.85 -10.35 20.42
CA ILE A 36 -9.31 -10.15 19.04
C ILE A 36 -10.66 -9.41 19.03
N ASP A 37 -11.61 -9.83 19.86
CA ASP A 37 -12.95 -9.22 19.97
C ASP A 37 -12.85 -7.76 20.48
N GLU A 38 -11.92 -7.48 21.40
CA GLU A 38 -11.62 -6.15 21.95
C GLU A 38 -11.00 -5.26 20.87
N LEU A 39 -9.95 -5.70 20.18
CA LEU A 39 -9.35 -5.00 19.03
C LEU A 39 -10.36 -4.82 17.87
N GLU A 40 -11.28 -5.76 17.64
CA GLU A 40 -12.36 -5.57 16.68
C GLU A 40 -13.38 -4.54 17.16
N SER A 41 -13.68 -4.46 18.46
CA SER A 41 -14.59 -3.45 18.99
C SER A 41 -13.98 -2.04 18.93
N GLU A 42 -12.69 -1.87 19.26
CA GLU A 42 -11.93 -0.62 19.05
C GLU A 42 -11.84 -0.24 17.56
N LYS A 43 -11.63 -1.22 16.68
CA LYS A 43 -11.65 -0.97 15.23
C LYS A 43 -13.04 -0.56 14.74
N ARG A 44 -14.12 -1.17 15.25
CA ARG A 44 -15.50 -0.84 14.86
C ARG A 44 -15.89 0.57 15.33
N THR A 45 -15.56 0.95 16.57
CA THR A 45 -15.80 2.33 17.05
C THR A 45 -14.96 3.35 16.29
N LYS A 46 -13.71 3.02 15.93
CA LYS A 46 -12.91 3.88 15.03
C LYS A 46 -13.46 3.90 13.59
N MET A 47 -14.02 2.80 13.10
CA MET A 47 -14.49 2.65 11.71
C MET A 47 -15.85 3.30 11.44
N GLU A 48 -16.74 3.37 12.42
CA GLU A 48 -18.00 4.13 12.33
C GLU A 48 -17.75 5.65 12.17
N ASP A 49 -16.63 6.14 12.71
CA ASP A 49 -16.14 7.52 12.62
C ASP A 49 -14.89 7.65 11.71
N SER A 50 -14.63 6.65 10.86
CA SER A 50 -13.44 6.65 9.98
C SER A 50 -13.63 7.64 8.84
N SER A 51 -12.95 8.78 8.97
CA SER A 51 -12.51 9.65 7.87
C SER A 51 -12.23 8.84 6.59
N GLN A 52 -12.66 9.33 5.42
CA GLN A 52 -12.44 8.63 4.15
C GLN A 52 -10.94 8.50 3.84
N LEU A 53 -10.14 9.39 4.40
CA LEU A 53 -8.68 9.31 4.41
C LEU A 53 -8.12 8.14 5.24
N CYS A 54 -8.76 7.73 6.34
CA CYS A 54 -8.30 6.59 7.15
C CYS A 54 -8.39 5.28 6.35
N LEU A 55 -9.50 5.08 5.63
CA LEU A 55 -9.69 3.92 4.75
C LEU A 55 -8.68 3.91 3.59
N LEU A 56 -8.35 5.07 3.03
CA LEU A 56 -7.27 5.22 2.04
C LEU A 56 -5.89 4.92 2.66
N LEU A 57 -5.66 5.35 3.90
CA LEU A 57 -4.44 5.13 4.68
C LEU A 57 -4.31 3.73 5.28
N ASP A 58 -5.27 2.82 5.12
CA ASP A 58 -5.10 1.40 5.46
C ASP A 58 -4.60 0.58 4.26
N ASN A 59 -5.04 0.91 3.04
CA ASN A 59 -4.73 0.16 1.82
C ASN A 59 -3.23 0.22 1.44
N LEU A 60 -2.60 -0.94 1.27
CA LEU A 60 -1.15 -1.06 0.94
C LEU A 60 -0.77 -0.51 -0.44
N GLU A 61 -1.68 -0.56 -1.41
CA GLU A 61 -1.45 0.00 -2.75
C GLU A 61 -1.58 1.52 -2.72
N ALA A 62 -2.59 2.05 -2.02
CA ALA A 62 -2.73 3.48 -1.78
C ALA A 62 -1.50 4.06 -1.06
N LYS A 63 -1.01 3.40 0.01
CA LYS A 63 0.24 3.80 0.71
C LYS A 63 1.42 3.99 -0.25
N ARG A 64 1.65 3.04 -1.16
CA ARG A 64 2.73 3.13 -2.16
C ARG A 64 2.55 4.33 -3.09
N HIS A 65 1.33 4.59 -3.56
CA HIS A 65 1.06 5.75 -4.38
C HIS A 65 1.20 7.07 -3.60
N ILE A 66 0.76 7.15 -2.35
CA ILE A 66 0.89 8.33 -1.48
C ILE A 66 2.37 8.70 -1.29
N ILE A 67 3.22 7.73 -0.93
CA ILE A 67 4.68 7.92 -0.79
C ILE A 67 5.35 8.33 -2.13
N SER A 68 4.75 7.93 -3.26
CA SER A 68 5.22 8.36 -4.58
C SER A 68 4.87 9.82 -4.92
N ILE A 69 3.95 10.48 -4.20
CA ILE A 69 3.60 11.89 -4.46
C ILE A 69 4.74 12.82 -4.01
N SER A 70 5.33 12.58 -2.84
CA SER A 70 6.44 13.38 -2.30
C SER A 70 7.75 13.25 -3.10
N SER A 71 7.86 12.21 -3.93
CA SER A 71 9.07 11.91 -4.70
C SER A 71 9.31 12.85 -5.88
N ASP A 72 8.33 13.65 -6.29
CA ASP A 72 8.48 14.74 -7.25
C ASP A 72 7.85 16.04 -6.70
N THR A 73 8.67 17.09 -6.58
CA THR A 73 8.24 18.41 -6.07
C THR A 73 7.25 19.11 -7.00
N LYS A 74 7.23 18.76 -8.29
CA LYS A 74 6.25 19.27 -9.27
C LYS A 74 4.81 18.99 -8.86
N ASN A 75 4.55 17.86 -8.19
CA ASN A 75 3.23 17.49 -7.69
C ASN A 75 2.60 18.56 -6.78
N PHE A 76 3.43 19.42 -6.17
CA PHE A 76 3.01 20.48 -5.26
C PHE A 76 3.08 21.87 -5.91
N THR A 77 3.87 22.08 -6.97
CA THR A 77 4.04 23.39 -7.63
C THR A 77 3.22 23.57 -8.91
N GLU A 78 2.82 22.49 -9.59
CA GLU A 78 2.01 22.57 -10.81
C GLU A 78 0.60 23.12 -10.53
N ASP A 79 0.04 23.88 -11.47
CA ASP A 79 -1.32 24.39 -11.36
C ASP A 79 -2.35 23.33 -11.76
N LEU A 80 -3.32 23.09 -10.87
CA LEU A 80 -4.42 22.17 -11.10
C LEU A 80 -5.47 22.76 -12.06
N PRO A 81 -6.18 21.91 -12.83
CA PRO A 81 -7.39 22.33 -13.53
C PRO A 81 -8.44 22.84 -12.52
N ILE A 82 -8.80 24.12 -12.67
CA ILE A 82 -9.56 24.94 -11.70
C ILE A 82 -10.94 24.35 -11.33
N SER A 83 -11.51 23.50 -12.18
CA SER A 83 -12.88 22.95 -12.06
C SER A 83 -12.95 21.52 -11.52
N SER A 84 -11.88 20.96 -10.95
CA SER A 84 -11.93 19.59 -10.40
C SER A 84 -12.46 19.59 -8.97
N ASP A 85 -13.68 19.08 -8.77
CA ASP A 85 -14.15 18.66 -7.44
C ASP A 85 -13.17 17.62 -6.87
N ILE A 86 -12.53 17.95 -5.74
CA ILE A 86 -11.44 17.13 -5.20
C ILE A 86 -11.99 15.86 -4.50
N GLY A 87 -13.25 15.84 -4.06
CA GLY A 87 -13.87 14.63 -3.47
C GLY A 87 -13.19 14.12 -2.18
N ILE A 88 -12.35 14.97 -1.57
CA ILE A 88 -11.65 14.84 -0.29
C ILE A 88 -11.59 16.26 0.28
N GLU A 89 -11.87 16.44 1.57
CA GLU A 89 -11.87 17.77 2.18
C GLU A 89 -10.47 18.17 2.64
N ILE A 90 -10.05 19.40 2.29
CA ILE A 90 -8.69 19.89 2.60
C ILE A 90 -8.47 19.99 4.11
N GLU A 91 -9.50 20.31 4.88
CA GLU A 91 -9.44 20.38 6.35
C GLU A 91 -9.38 18.97 7.01
N GLU A 92 -9.95 17.94 6.39
CA GLU A 92 -9.80 16.52 6.80
C GLU A 92 -8.30 16.11 6.67
N ILE A 93 -7.67 16.45 5.54
CA ILE A 93 -6.24 16.18 5.31
C ILE A 93 -5.37 16.95 6.31
N LYS A 94 -5.64 18.25 6.53
CA LYS A 94 -4.86 19.09 7.45
C LYS A 94 -4.98 18.63 8.90
N THR A 95 -6.16 18.17 9.32
CA THR A 95 -6.39 17.59 10.65
C THR A 95 -5.58 16.29 10.82
N ASN A 96 -5.63 15.42 9.81
CA ASN A 96 -4.93 14.13 9.79
C ASN A 96 -3.47 14.23 9.31
N ALA A 97 -2.91 15.43 9.11
CA ALA A 97 -1.58 15.65 8.54
C ALA A 97 -0.46 14.92 9.30
N LYS A 98 -0.59 14.81 10.62
CA LYS A 98 0.33 14.06 11.49
C LYS A 98 0.39 12.57 11.19
N GLU A 99 -0.62 12.00 10.52
CA GLU A 99 -0.63 10.59 10.10
C GLU A 99 0.02 10.44 8.73
N PHE A 100 -0.20 11.39 7.81
CA PHE A 100 0.51 11.46 6.54
C PHE A 100 2.02 11.65 6.72
N PHE A 101 2.47 12.54 7.61
CA PHE A 101 3.91 12.72 7.89
C PHE A 101 4.56 11.50 8.58
N LYS A 102 3.79 10.69 9.32
CA LYS A 102 4.26 9.40 9.87
C LYS A 102 4.38 8.31 8.80
N LEU A 103 3.49 8.32 7.80
CA LEU A 103 3.57 7.41 6.65
C LEU A 103 4.71 7.80 5.71
N ASP A 104 4.92 9.09 5.49
CA ASP A 104 5.94 9.63 4.59
C ASP A 104 6.59 10.91 5.15
N PRO A 105 7.76 10.78 5.81
CA PRO A 105 8.52 11.94 6.29
C PRO A 105 8.93 12.92 5.18
N ARG A 106 9.10 12.46 3.93
CA ARG A 106 9.51 13.35 2.83
C ARG A 106 8.45 14.39 2.49
N LEU A 107 7.18 14.11 2.78
CA LEU A 107 6.09 15.07 2.62
C LEU A 107 6.28 16.30 3.53
N GLU A 108 6.87 16.11 4.72
CA GLU A 108 7.21 17.19 5.63
C GLU A 108 8.44 17.97 5.15
N ASP A 109 9.50 17.28 4.71
CA ASP A 109 10.69 17.91 4.10
C ASP A 109 10.33 18.79 2.88
N VAL A 110 9.53 18.26 1.95
CA VAL A 110 9.09 18.97 0.74
C VAL A 110 8.18 20.16 1.10
N ARG A 111 7.34 20.04 2.14
CA ARG A 111 6.56 21.18 2.67
C ARG A 111 7.49 22.27 3.20
N PHE A 112 8.54 21.94 3.95
CA PHE A 112 9.53 22.91 4.44
C PHE A 112 10.46 23.46 3.36
N GLU A 113 10.68 22.77 2.24
CA GLU A 113 11.38 23.36 1.09
C GLU A 113 10.49 24.39 0.38
N LEU A 114 9.27 24.00 0.02
CA LEU A 114 8.39 24.74 -0.90
C LEU A 114 7.57 25.86 -0.23
N VAL A 115 7.23 25.73 1.06
CA VAL A 115 6.37 26.68 1.78
C VAL A 115 7.18 27.50 2.78
N PRO A 116 7.08 28.85 2.82
CA PRO A 116 6.37 29.73 1.88
C PRO A 116 7.22 30.12 0.65
N LYS A 117 8.38 29.46 0.42
CA LYS A 117 9.45 29.94 -0.48
C LYS A 117 9.09 29.95 -1.97
N ARG A 118 8.26 29.00 -2.42
CA ARG A 118 7.81 28.85 -3.82
C ARG A 118 6.29 28.92 -3.96
N ILE A 119 5.55 28.39 -2.97
CA ILE A 119 4.08 28.32 -2.97
C ILE A 119 3.52 28.64 -1.59
N THR A 120 2.25 29.05 -1.54
CA THR A 120 1.53 29.25 -0.28
C THR A 120 1.12 27.90 0.33
N GLU A 121 0.89 27.86 1.64
CA GLU A 121 0.43 26.65 2.32
C GLU A 121 -0.94 26.17 1.78
N ALA A 122 -1.85 27.09 1.47
CA ALA A 122 -3.14 26.76 0.86
C ALA A 122 -2.95 26.05 -0.50
N LYS A 123 -2.01 26.51 -1.32
CA LYS A 123 -1.69 25.88 -2.62
C LYS A 123 -1.05 24.50 -2.46
N PHE A 124 -0.12 24.35 -1.51
CA PHE A 124 0.47 23.05 -1.17
C PHE A 124 -0.61 22.02 -0.80
N TRP A 125 -1.53 22.38 0.11
CA TRP A 125 -2.59 21.46 0.54
C TRP A 125 -3.63 21.18 -0.55
N GLN A 126 -4.02 22.18 -1.35
CA GLN A 126 -4.91 21.98 -2.51
C GLN A 126 -4.29 21.01 -3.53
N ASN A 127 -3.01 21.21 -3.86
CA ASN A 127 -2.28 20.38 -4.81
C ASN A 127 -2.10 18.94 -4.28
N TYR A 128 -1.75 18.77 -3.00
CA TYR A 128 -1.66 17.46 -2.37
C TYR A 128 -3.03 16.73 -2.31
N ALA A 129 -4.10 17.44 -1.96
CA ALA A 129 -5.46 16.89 -1.89
C ALA A 129 -5.94 16.30 -3.23
N TYR A 130 -5.65 16.98 -4.34
CA TYR A 130 -5.94 16.49 -5.68
C TYR A 130 -5.12 15.24 -6.04
N LYS A 131 -3.83 15.19 -5.67
CA LYS A 131 -3.00 13.99 -5.91
C LYS A 131 -3.54 12.80 -5.08
N LEU A 132 -4.00 13.02 -3.84
CA LEU A 132 -4.71 12.01 -3.05
C LEU A 132 -6.04 11.55 -3.69
N SER A 133 -6.82 12.46 -4.29
CA SER A 133 -8.09 12.10 -4.91
C SER A 133 -7.93 11.33 -6.21
N LEU A 134 -6.88 11.61 -6.99
CA LEU A 134 -6.48 10.75 -8.11
C LEU A 134 -6.12 9.34 -7.64
N VAL A 135 -5.38 9.18 -6.54
CA VAL A 135 -5.08 7.86 -5.95
C VAL A 135 -6.35 7.14 -5.50
N LYS A 136 -7.23 7.84 -4.77
CA LYS A 136 -8.55 7.33 -4.35
C LYS A 136 -9.39 6.86 -5.55
N LYS A 137 -9.40 7.63 -6.64
CA LYS A 137 -10.11 7.27 -7.87
C LYS A 137 -9.49 6.07 -8.57
N VAL A 138 -8.17 6.04 -8.76
CA VAL A 138 -7.46 4.93 -9.44
C VAL A 138 -7.66 3.61 -8.71
N LEU A 139 -7.73 3.60 -7.37
CA LEU A 139 -8.06 2.39 -6.61
C LEU A 139 -9.55 2.04 -6.61
N GLY A 140 -10.45 3.03 -6.67
CA GLY A 140 -11.91 2.80 -6.75
C GLY A 140 -12.38 2.29 -8.12
N ASP A 141 -11.79 2.82 -9.20
CA ASP A 141 -12.09 2.45 -10.58
C ASP A 141 -11.38 1.14 -11.01
N LYS A 142 -10.50 0.58 -10.16
CA LYS A 142 -9.72 -0.64 -10.47
C LYS A 142 -10.66 -1.86 -10.52
N PRO A 143 -10.88 -2.49 -11.69
CA PRO A 143 -11.63 -3.75 -11.74
C PRO A 143 -10.89 -4.82 -10.93
N PRO A 144 -11.60 -5.81 -10.35
CA PRO A 144 -10.98 -6.83 -9.51
C PRO A 144 -9.95 -7.62 -10.32
N VAL A 145 -8.67 -7.37 -10.05
CA VAL A 145 -7.55 -8.09 -10.65
C VAL A 145 -7.61 -9.53 -10.15
N VAL A 146 -8.05 -10.43 -11.02
CA VAL A 146 -8.09 -11.86 -10.74
C VAL A 146 -6.65 -12.38 -10.76
N GLU A 147 -6.00 -12.37 -9.61
CA GLU A 147 -4.70 -13.01 -9.44
C GLU A 147 -4.82 -14.50 -9.79
N PRO A 148 -4.03 -15.02 -10.75
CA PRO A 148 -4.06 -16.43 -11.10
C PRO A 148 -3.51 -17.25 -9.93
N LYS A 149 -4.40 -17.93 -9.21
CA LYS A 149 -4.04 -18.83 -8.11
C LYS A 149 -3.30 -20.06 -8.65
N THR A 150 -1.97 -19.97 -8.75
CA THR A 150 -1.10 -21.10 -9.05
C THR A 150 -1.08 -22.07 -7.86
N ALA A 151 -2.13 -22.88 -7.75
CA ALA A 151 -2.20 -24.02 -6.85
C ALA A 151 -1.32 -25.15 -7.41
N LEU A 152 -0.04 -25.16 -7.03
CA LEU A 152 0.89 -26.23 -7.41
C LEU A 152 0.56 -27.50 -6.60
N ASN A 153 -0.23 -28.39 -7.20
CA ASN A 153 -0.50 -29.71 -6.63
C ASN A 153 0.55 -30.73 -7.09
N THR A 154 1.22 -31.39 -6.15
CA THR A 154 2.20 -32.43 -6.44
C THR A 154 1.57 -33.82 -6.28
N GLN A 155 1.41 -34.56 -7.38
CA GLN A 155 1.68 -36.00 -7.39
C GLN A 155 1.88 -36.53 -8.82
N GLU A 156 2.62 -37.63 -8.91
CA GLU A 156 3.14 -38.23 -10.15
C GLU A 156 2.23 -39.38 -10.63
N GLU A 157 2.17 -39.64 -11.94
CA GLU A 157 2.81 -40.84 -12.53
C GLU A 157 2.63 -40.90 -14.06
N ALA A 158 3.41 -41.77 -14.72
CA ALA A 158 3.65 -41.74 -16.18
C ALA A 158 2.70 -42.64 -17.01
N LYS A 159 2.61 -42.37 -18.34
CA LYS A 159 3.00 -43.35 -19.40
C LYS A 159 2.94 -42.85 -20.87
N THR A 160 4.12 -42.82 -21.49
CA THR A 160 4.47 -43.36 -22.83
C THR A 160 3.56 -43.20 -24.07
N SER A 161 3.93 -42.27 -24.98
CA SER A 161 4.18 -42.47 -26.44
C SER A 161 4.53 -41.09 -27.07
N ALA A 162 5.61 -40.82 -27.83
CA ALA A 162 6.37 -41.51 -28.90
C ALA A 162 5.88 -41.14 -30.32
N ILE A 163 6.85 -40.90 -31.24
CA ILE A 163 6.71 -40.57 -32.69
C ILE A 163 6.29 -39.10 -32.93
N ASP A 164 7.19 -38.18 -33.31
CA ASP A 164 7.76 -37.87 -34.66
C ASP A 164 6.81 -37.00 -35.52
N GLY A 165 7.24 -35.95 -36.24
CA GLY A 165 8.56 -35.33 -36.38
C GLY A 165 8.57 -34.28 -37.52
N LYS A 166 9.76 -33.72 -37.84
CA LYS A 166 10.04 -32.81 -39.00
C LYS A 166 9.28 -31.45 -38.96
N GLU A 167 9.61 -30.33 -39.64
CA GLU A 167 10.64 -29.81 -40.58
C GLU A 167 9.92 -28.67 -41.37
N GLN A 168 10.44 -27.54 -41.90
CA GLN A 168 11.70 -26.77 -41.91
C GLN A 168 11.29 -25.26 -41.82
N VAL A 169 12.03 -24.33 -41.22
CA VAL A 169 13.11 -23.50 -41.82
C VAL A 169 12.80 -22.87 -43.19
N LYS A 170 12.61 -21.54 -43.25
CA LYS A 170 13.56 -20.54 -43.84
C LYS A 170 13.06 -19.09 -43.50
N GLU A 171 13.86 -18.06 -43.18
CA GLU A 171 14.93 -17.38 -43.97
C GLU A 171 14.30 -16.71 -45.22
N SER A 172 14.47 -15.43 -45.54
CA SER A 172 15.64 -14.52 -45.45
C SER A 172 15.18 -13.05 -45.23
N THR A 173 15.90 -12.10 -44.59
CA THR A 173 17.21 -11.44 -44.93
C THR A 173 17.21 -10.78 -46.33
N THR A 174 17.80 -9.63 -46.66
CA THR A 174 18.66 -8.58 -46.02
C THR A 174 18.60 -7.31 -46.94
N ASN A 175 19.28 -6.15 -46.82
CA ASN A 175 20.45 -5.60 -46.07
C ASN A 175 20.08 -4.13 -45.60
N LEU A 176 20.87 -3.14 -45.14
CA LEU A 176 22.18 -2.48 -45.46
C LEU A 176 22.22 -1.84 -46.87
N GLU A 177 22.78 -0.65 -47.14
CA GLU A 177 23.55 0.38 -46.37
C GLU A 177 23.34 1.78 -47.08
N GLN A 178 24.01 2.93 -46.90
CA GLN A 178 25.29 3.40 -46.30
C GLN A 178 25.27 4.97 -46.14
N GLU A 179 26.19 5.58 -45.36
CA GLU A 179 26.85 6.94 -45.44
C GLU A 179 26.04 8.27 -45.67
N GLU A 180 26.23 9.35 -44.87
CA GLU A 180 27.22 10.49 -44.93
C GLU A 180 26.92 11.52 -46.06
N ASP A 181 27.03 12.86 -45.90
CA ASP A 181 28.20 13.64 -45.47
C ASP A 181 27.89 15.13 -45.04
N ASP A 182 28.95 15.87 -44.73
CA ASP A 182 29.30 17.20 -44.19
C ASP A 182 28.43 18.51 -44.30
N SER A 183 28.59 19.30 -43.22
CA SER A 183 28.94 20.74 -43.09
C SER A 183 28.30 21.94 -43.83
N LEU A 184 27.94 22.93 -42.98
CA LEU A 184 28.20 24.39 -43.06
C LEU A 184 27.37 25.32 -43.98
N GLU A 185 27.53 26.63 -43.69
CA GLU A 185 26.83 27.82 -44.21
C GLU A 185 25.38 28.01 -43.69
N LYS A 186 24.90 29.22 -43.34
CA LYS A 186 25.54 30.57 -43.39
C LYS A 186 24.94 31.53 -42.34
N ASP A 187 25.75 32.47 -41.87
CA ASP A 187 25.32 33.70 -41.19
C ASP A 187 24.75 34.75 -42.18
N LEU A 188 24.25 35.88 -41.63
CA LEU A 188 23.72 37.09 -42.27
C LEU A 188 22.36 36.99 -43.00
N PHE A 189 21.36 37.66 -42.42
CA PHE A 189 20.73 38.91 -42.92
C PHE A 189 19.85 39.43 -41.77
N GLU A 190 20.36 40.32 -40.91
CA GLU A 190 20.38 41.80 -40.99
C GLU A 190 19.12 42.47 -40.41
N ASP A 191 19.31 43.59 -39.70
CA ASP A 191 18.26 44.43 -39.12
C ASP A 191 17.53 45.25 -40.20
N PHE A 192 16.19 45.35 -40.11
CA PHE A 192 15.38 46.42 -40.72
C PHE A 192 14.02 46.59 -40.03
#